data_AF-I3I7T4-F1
#
_entry.id   AF-I3I7T4-F1
#
_cell.length_a   1.000
_cell.length_b   1.000
_cell.length_c   1.000
_cell.angle_alpha   90.00
_cell.angle_beta   90.00
_cell.angle_gamma   90.00
#
_symmetry.space_group_name_H-M   'P 1'
#
loop_
_entity.id
_entity.type
_entity.pdbx_description
1 polymer ?
#
loop_
_entity_poly.entity_id
_entity_poly.type
_entity_poly.pdbx_seq_one_letter_code
_entity_poly.pdbx_strand_id
1 'polypeptide(L)'
;MKRYLLLCLIFVTGLAQAQLNLRVTKGVDNPTKIAVVPFAWAGGKLPEDIAKIVGNDLEFSGQFEATSPERMLSFPRAETEVHYRDWKALGAEYLLIGSVTQQAGRYYASYELFDVVQQKRVFAKLTVDGSSAQLRDMAHHISDKVYETITGIRGIFSTKLIYVEAFKQPQKYRLMISDIDGFRSRLLLESRFPLLSPVWSPNGQRVAYVSFEADNKPAIYIQDIATGRRQQMTNFRGLNGAPAWSPDGQKLAMALSKDGNPEIYVMNVLTRQLTRVTNHFAIDHEPSWSADGASLFFTSDRGGKPQIYQVHLTSMQQERVTFDGDYNARARVSPDGKSLVMLNKRPGTTHHIAAQDIKSGNLRILSETNLDESPTIAPNGAMLMYATRSGGKGVLAAVSLDARVKILQPPKQGDVREPAWSPFFN
;
A
#
# COMPACT_ATOMS: atom_id res chain seq x y z
N MET A 1 -13.46 62.22 -29.49
CA MET A 1 -14.22 60.96 -29.26
C MET A 1 -13.29 59.76 -29.50
N LYS A 2 -12.74 59.15 -28.45
CA LYS A 2 -12.04 57.86 -28.55
C LYS A 2 -12.61 56.93 -27.49
N ARG A 3 -13.34 55.91 -27.94
CA ARG A 3 -13.99 54.87 -27.13
C ARG A 3 -12.91 53.90 -26.65
N TYR A 4 -12.80 53.68 -25.34
CA TYR A 4 -12.07 52.55 -24.77
C TYR A 4 -13.03 51.36 -24.67
N LEU A 5 -12.71 50.27 -25.37
CA LEU A 5 -13.41 48.99 -25.29
C LEU A 5 -12.71 48.16 -24.19
N LEU A 6 -13.41 47.92 -23.07
CA LEU A 6 -12.91 47.10 -21.97
C LEU A 6 -13.19 45.63 -22.30
N LEU A 7 -12.14 44.85 -22.58
CA LEU A 7 -12.23 43.40 -22.81
C LEU A 7 -12.22 42.68 -21.46
N CYS A 8 -13.35 42.08 -21.05
CA CYS A 8 -13.41 41.19 -19.89
C CYS A 8 -12.85 39.81 -20.28
N LEU A 9 -11.67 39.47 -19.75
CA LEU A 9 -11.14 38.10 -19.79
C LEU A 9 -11.80 37.27 -18.68
N ILE A 10 -12.67 36.35 -19.09
CA ILE A 10 -13.21 35.30 -18.21
C ILE A 10 -12.13 34.22 -18.08
N PHE A 11 -11.45 34.19 -16.93
CA PHE A 11 -10.58 33.08 -16.55
C PHE A 11 -11.46 31.88 -16.16
N VAL A 12 -11.57 30.90 -17.06
CA VAL A 12 -12.03 29.55 -16.70
C VAL A 12 -10.88 28.87 -15.97
N THR A 13 -10.91 28.88 -14.64
CA THR A 13 -9.99 28.09 -13.82
C THR A 13 -10.41 26.62 -13.91
N GLY A 14 -9.68 25.84 -14.70
CA GLY A 14 -9.77 24.38 -14.62
C GLY A 14 -9.32 23.92 -13.24
N LEU A 15 -10.17 23.18 -12.53
CA LEU A 15 -9.76 22.43 -11.34
C LEU A 15 -8.77 21.35 -11.77
N ALA A 16 -7.46 21.66 -11.70
CA ALA A 16 -6.43 20.66 -11.82
C ALA A 16 -6.54 19.70 -10.62
N GLN A 17 -7.09 18.50 -10.84
CA GLN A 17 -7.04 17.44 -9.85
C GLN A 17 -5.60 16.94 -9.74
N ALA A 18 -4.87 17.40 -8.73
CA ALA A 18 -3.49 17.01 -8.51
C ALA A 18 -3.41 15.52 -8.08
N GLN A 19 -2.71 14.71 -8.88
CA GLN A 19 -2.54 13.26 -8.70
C GLN A 19 -1.23 12.93 -7.96
N LEU A 20 -1.19 11.75 -7.33
CA LEU A 20 -0.07 11.36 -6.47
C LEU A 20 0.90 10.66 -7.42
N ASN A 21 1.91 11.37 -7.92
CA ASN A 21 2.76 10.78 -8.96
C ASN A 21 3.82 9.90 -8.30
N LEU A 22 3.63 8.60 -8.42
CA LEU A 22 4.66 7.62 -8.07
C LEU A 22 5.81 7.70 -9.06
N ARG A 23 7.04 7.70 -8.53
CA ARG A 23 8.25 7.66 -9.35
C ARG A 23 9.17 6.57 -8.82
N VAL A 24 9.42 5.57 -9.66
CA VAL A 24 10.44 4.56 -9.40
C VAL A 24 11.79 5.26 -9.37
N THR A 25 12.49 5.20 -8.23
CA THR A 25 13.82 5.79 -8.06
C THR A 25 14.93 4.78 -8.32
N LYS A 26 14.64 3.49 -8.12
CA LYS A 26 15.50 2.36 -8.49
C LYS A 26 14.65 1.12 -8.81
N GLY A 27 14.79 0.56 -10.01
CA GLY A 27 14.24 -0.74 -10.39
C GLY A 27 15.29 -1.86 -10.27
N VAL A 28 14.92 -3.08 -10.64
CA VAL A 28 15.91 -4.18 -10.78
C VAL A 28 16.88 -3.91 -11.94
N ASP A 29 18.10 -4.46 -11.88
CA ASP A 29 19.17 -4.15 -12.87
C ASP A 29 18.82 -4.57 -14.31
N ASN A 30 18.06 -5.65 -14.48
CA ASN A 30 17.59 -6.14 -15.78
C ASN A 30 16.08 -6.41 -15.71
N PRO A 31 15.24 -5.37 -15.85
CA PRO A 31 13.81 -5.51 -15.79
C PRO A 31 13.29 -6.29 -17.02
N THR A 32 12.22 -7.05 -16.83
CA THR A 32 11.53 -7.73 -17.92
C THR A 32 10.92 -6.69 -18.86
N LYS A 33 11.36 -6.67 -20.12
CA LYS A 33 10.84 -5.70 -21.09
C LYS A 33 9.52 -6.18 -21.65
N ILE A 34 8.47 -5.39 -21.47
CA ILE A 34 7.13 -5.69 -21.96
C ILE A 34 6.61 -4.58 -22.86
N ALA A 35 6.08 -4.93 -24.02
CA ALA A 35 5.36 -4.01 -24.88
C ALA A 35 3.86 -4.07 -24.55
N VAL A 36 3.30 -2.97 -24.04
CA VAL A 36 1.86 -2.85 -23.80
C VAL A 36 1.25 -1.97 -24.88
N VAL A 37 0.68 -2.59 -25.90
CA VAL A 37 0.14 -1.89 -27.08
C VAL A 37 -1.10 -1.09 -26.67
N PRO A 38 -1.23 0.19 -27.09
CA PRO A 38 -2.46 0.96 -26.97
C PRO A 38 -3.69 0.15 -27.40
N PHE A 39 -4.64 -0.04 -26.47
CA PHE A 39 -5.80 -0.89 -26.73
C PHE A 39 -6.64 -0.30 -27.86
N ALA A 40 -7.01 -1.13 -28.84
CA ALA A 40 -7.83 -0.71 -29.96
C ALA A 40 -9.22 -0.26 -29.49
N TRP A 41 -9.66 0.92 -29.92
CA TRP A 41 -10.94 1.49 -29.54
C TRP A 41 -11.50 2.38 -30.67
N ALA A 42 -12.78 2.21 -30.99
CA ALA A 42 -13.43 2.93 -32.09
C ALA A 42 -14.34 4.10 -31.65
N GLY A 43 -14.70 4.19 -30.37
CA GLY A 43 -15.67 5.18 -29.86
C GLY A 43 -15.05 6.52 -29.42
N GLY A 44 -14.02 7.01 -30.11
CA GLY A 44 -13.38 8.31 -29.81
C GLY A 44 -12.33 8.24 -28.70
N LYS A 45 -12.29 9.20 -27.77
CA LYS A 45 -11.33 9.22 -26.64
C LYS A 45 -11.93 8.49 -25.43
N LEU A 46 -11.25 7.46 -24.93
CA LEU A 46 -11.63 6.82 -23.66
C LEU A 46 -11.37 7.75 -22.47
N PRO A 47 -12.20 7.69 -21.41
CA PRO A 47 -11.94 8.42 -20.16
C PRO A 47 -10.60 8.05 -19.50
N GLU A 48 -10.18 6.79 -19.64
CA GLU A 48 -8.93 6.26 -19.09
C GLU A 48 -8.17 5.52 -20.20
N ASP A 49 -6.84 5.61 -20.16
CA ASP A 49 -5.94 4.88 -21.06
C ASP A 49 -5.50 3.57 -20.40
N ILE A 50 -6.19 2.47 -20.73
CA ILE A 50 -5.96 1.14 -20.14
C ILE A 50 -4.52 0.68 -20.35
N ALA A 51 -3.99 0.82 -21.57
CA ALA A 51 -2.63 0.37 -21.90
C ALA A 51 -1.59 1.13 -21.08
N LYS A 52 -1.76 2.46 -20.95
CA LYS A 52 -0.87 3.28 -20.13
C LYS A 52 -0.94 2.92 -18.65
N ILE A 53 -2.13 2.64 -18.11
CA ILE A 53 -2.29 2.22 -16.71
C ILE A 53 -1.59 0.87 -16.49
N VAL A 54 -1.78 -0.10 -17.39
CA VAL A 54 -1.12 -1.41 -17.30
C VAL A 54 0.41 -1.28 -17.37
N GLY A 55 0.94 -0.45 -18.28
CA GLY A 55 2.38 -0.17 -18.33
C GLY A 55 2.89 0.42 -17.01
N ASN A 56 2.22 1.45 -16.49
CA ASN A 56 2.61 2.10 -15.23
C ASN A 56 2.55 1.16 -14.03
N ASP A 57 1.54 0.28 -13.97
CA ASP A 57 1.39 -0.71 -12.89
C ASP A 57 2.55 -1.70 -12.91
N LEU A 58 2.87 -2.27 -14.07
CA LEU A 58 3.97 -3.22 -14.20
C LEU A 58 5.31 -2.56 -13.85
N GLU A 59 5.54 -1.32 -14.29
CA GLU A 59 6.70 -0.53 -13.89
C GLU A 59 6.72 -0.22 -12.39
N PHE A 60 5.56 0.03 -11.77
CA PHE A 60 5.45 0.26 -10.32
C PHE A 60 5.91 -0.94 -9.50
N SER A 61 5.81 -2.17 -10.02
CA SER A 61 6.40 -3.34 -9.36
C SER A 61 7.93 -3.30 -9.32
N GLY A 62 8.56 -2.48 -10.16
CA GLY A 62 10.00 -2.37 -10.37
C GLY A 62 10.64 -3.57 -11.05
N GLN A 63 9.85 -4.55 -11.50
CA GLN A 63 10.32 -5.76 -12.20
C GLN A 63 10.22 -5.64 -13.72
N PHE A 64 9.44 -4.67 -14.23
CA PHE A 64 9.17 -4.50 -15.64
C PHE A 64 9.62 -3.13 -16.14
N GLU A 65 9.93 -3.07 -17.43
CA GLU A 65 10.12 -1.83 -18.20
C GLU A 65 9.12 -1.86 -19.35
N ALA A 66 8.18 -0.90 -19.39
CA ALA A 66 7.18 -0.83 -20.44
C ALA A 66 7.76 -0.12 -21.67
N THR A 67 7.58 -0.72 -22.84
CA THR A 67 8.01 -0.10 -24.10
C THR A 67 7.12 1.10 -24.40
N SER A 68 7.73 2.28 -24.58
CA SER A 68 7.02 3.50 -24.97
C SER A 68 6.28 3.33 -26.31
N PRO A 69 5.00 3.74 -26.43
CA PRO A 69 4.24 3.64 -27.67
C PRO A 69 4.92 4.27 -28.91
N GLU A 70 5.70 5.34 -28.71
CA GLU A 70 6.42 6.06 -29.76
C GLU A 70 7.57 5.24 -30.37
N ARG A 71 8.03 4.19 -29.68
CA ARG A 71 9.05 3.25 -30.17
C ARG A 71 8.45 2.05 -30.89
N MET A 72 7.13 1.85 -30.80
CA MET A 72 6.47 0.67 -31.37
C MET A 72 6.41 0.78 -32.89
N LEU A 73 6.71 -0.32 -33.58
CA LEU A 73 6.69 -0.39 -35.05
C LEU A 73 5.27 -0.60 -35.60
N SER A 74 4.37 -1.15 -34.79
CA SER A 74 2.98 -1.43 -35.17
C SER A 74 2.08 -1.47 -33.92
N PHE A 75 0.76 -1.41 -34.15
CA PHE A 75 -0.27 -1.45 -33.11
C PHE A 75 -1.27 -2.60 -33.38
N PRO A 76 -0.83 -3.87 -33.27
CA PRO A 76 -1.64 -5.03 -33.59
C PRO A 76 -2.86 -5.13 -32.67
N ARG A 77 -3.99 -5.51 -33.25
CA ARG A 77 -5.30 -5.64 -32.58
C ARG A 77 -5.76 -7.08 -32.39
N ALA A 78 -5.08 -8.01 -33.06
CA ALA A 78 -5.34 -9.44 -33.00
C ALA A 78 -4.04 -10.23 -33.19
N GLU A 79 -4.03 -11.49 -32.75
CA GLU A 79 -2.89 -12.41 -32.87
C GLU A 79 -2.34 -12.50 -34.30
N THR A 80 -3.21 -12.49 -35.33
CA THR A 80 -2.80 -12.58 -36.74
C THR A 80 -1.98 -11.39 -37.23
N GLU A 81 -2.04 -10.25 -36.54
CA GLU A 81 -1.28 -9.04 -36.86
C GLU A 81 0.06 -8.99 -36.09
N VAL A 82 0.32 -9.94 -35.20
CA VAL A 82 1.54 -9.98 -34.39
C VAL A 82 2.70 -10.55 -35.20
N HIS A 83 3.69 -9.70 -35.48
CA HIS A 83 4.96 -10.11 -36.06
C HIS A 83 6.06 -10.13 -35.00
N TYR A 84 6.33 -11.31 -34.40
CA TYR A 84 7.28 -11.47 -33.29
C TYR A 84 8.67 -10.86 -33.52
N ARG A 85 9.16 -10.87 -34.77
CA ARG A 85 10.46 -10.30 -35.13
C ARG A 85 10.55 -8.80 -34.81
N ASP A 86 9.45 -8.06 -34.95
CA ASP A 86 9.41 -6.61 -34.77
C ASP A 86 9.58 -6.28 -33.28
N TRP A 87 8.92 -7.04 -32.41
CA TRP A 87 9.00 -6.90 -30.95
C TRP A 87 10.35 -7.37 -30.40
N LYS A 88 10.90 -8.45 -30.98
CA LYS A 88 12.25 -8.92 -30.65
C LYS A 88 13.31 -7.87 -31.01
N ALA A 89 13.14 -7.14 -32.12
CA ALA A 89 14.02 -6.04 -32.50
C ALA A 89 13.95 -4.85 -31.52
N LEU A 90 12.80 -4.63 -30.88
CA LEU A 90 12.64 -3.66 -29.79
C LEU A 90 13.17 -4.18 -28.43
N GLY A 91 13.61 -5.43 -28.37
CA GLY A 91 14.06 -6.09 -27.15
C GLY A 91 12.93 -6.44 -26.18
N ALA A 92 11.67 -6.45 -26.62
CA ALA A 92 10.54 -6.87 -25.79
C ALA A 92 10.54 -8.40 -25.63
N GLU A 93 10.43 -8.85 -24.38
CA GLU A 93 10.30 -10.27 -24.02
C GLU A 93 8.84 -10.70 -24.02
N TYR A 94 7.93 -9.78 -23.65
CA TYR A 94 6.50 -9.98 -23.68
C TYR A 94 5.78 -8.90 -24.48
N LEU A 95 4.65 -9.26 -25.06
CA LEU A 95 3.74 -8.37 -25.77
C LEU A 95 2.33 -8.54 -25.23
N LEU A 96 1.72 -7.44 -24.79
CA LEU A 96 0.32 -7.37 -24.43
C LEU A 96 -0.42 -6.53 -25.48
N ILE A 97 -1.42 -7.13 -26.11
CA ILE A 97 -2.35 -6.44 -27.01
C ILE A 97 -3.75 -6.48 -26.44
N GLY A 98 -4.60 -5.56 -26.86
CA GLY A 98 -5.99 -5.58 -26.47
C GLY A 98 -6.89 -4.67 -27.28
N SER A 99 -8.18 -4.80 -27.02
CA SER A 99 -9.23 -4.02 -27.63
C SER A 99 -10.33 -3.72 -26.62
N VAL A 100 -10.89 -2.53 -26.67
CA VAL A 100 -12.06 -2.15 -25.91
C VAL A 100 -13.27 -2.10 -26.84
N THR A 101 -14.39 -2.67 -26.40
CA THR A 101 -15.70 -2.49 -27.04
C THR A 101 -16.70 -1.97 -26.01
N GLN A 102 -17.79 -1.37 -26.49
CA GLN A 102 -18.86 -0.89 -25.64
C GLN A 102 -20.20 -1.43 -26.14
N GLN A 103 -20.98 -2.01 -25.23
CA GLN A 103 -22.32 -2.53 -25.52
C GLN A 103 -23.26 -2.13 -24.38
N ALA A 104 -24.38 -1.50 -24.72
CA ALA A 104 -25.39 -1.03 -23.76
C ALA A 104 -24.81 -0.22 -22.59
N GLY A 105 -23.82 0.66 -22.87
CA GLY A 105 -23.17 1.50 -21.86
C GLY A 105 -22.10 0.81 -21.01
N ARG A 106 -21.92 -0.51 -21.15
CA ARG A 106 -20.88 -1.29 -20.48
C ARG A 106 -19.67 -1.47 -21.40
N TYR A 107 -18.48 -1.41 -20.82
CA TYR A 107 -17.20 -1.56 -21.52
C TYR A 107 -16.66 -2.96 -21.33
N TYR A 108 -16.07 -3.51 -22.39
CA TYR A 108 -15.42 -4.82 -22.39
C TYR A 108 -14.00 -4.65 -22.92
N ALA A 109 -13.00 -4.88 -22.08
CA ALA A 109 -11.60 -4.87 -22.46
C ALA A 109 -11.14 -6.32 -22.66
N SER A 110 -10.87 -6.69 -23.91
CA SER A 110 -10.29 -8.00 -24.24
C SER A 110 -8.80 -7.87 -24.46
N TYR A 111 -8.01 -8.84 -23.99
CA TYR A 111 -6.56 -8.78 -24.03
C TYR A 111 -5.92 -10.16 -24.19
N GLU A 112 -4.72 -10.16 -24.77
CA GLU A 112 -3.90 -11.34 -25.04
C GLU A 112 -2.43 -11.02 -24.73
N LEU A 113 -1.77 -11.93 -24.02
CA LEU A 113 -0.36 -11.85 -23.70
C LEU A 113 0.43 -12.87 -24.53
N PHE A 114 1.54 -12.44 -25.11
CA PHE A 114 2.43 -13.26 -25.91
C PHE A 114 3.85 -13.24 -25.33
N ASP A 115 4.48 -14.41 -25.34
CA ASP A 115 5.92 -14.56 -25.11
C ASP A 115 6.61 -14.37 -26.47
N VAL A 116 7.37 -13.29 -26.60
CA VAL A 116 8.03 -12.90 -27.85
C VAL A 116 9.24 -13.80 -28.13
N VAL A 117 9.88 -14.30 -27.08
CA VAL A 117 11.06 -15.15 -27.19
C VAL A 117 10.67 -16.54 -27.69
N GLN A 118 9.62 -17.11 -27.09
CA GLN A 118 9.07 -18.43 -27.45
C GLN A 118 8.09 -18.38 -28.62
N GLN A 119 7.72 -17.18 -29.08
CA GLN A 119 6.78 -16.95 -30.18
C GLN A 119 5.44 -17.68 -30.00
N LYS A 120 4.88 -17.58 -28.79
CA LYS A 120 3.61 -18.22 -28.47
C LYS A 120 2.73 -17.33 -27.62
N ARG A 121 1.42 -17.56 -27.70
CA ARG A 121 0.47 -16.96 -26.78
C ARG A 121 0.60 -17.61 -25.39
N VAL A 122 0.59 -16.80 -24.34
CA VAL A 122 0.77 -17.24 -22.94
C VAL A 122 -0.54 -17.76 -22.35
N PHE A 123 -1.68 -17.12 -22.66
CA PHE A 123 -3.01 -17.57 -22.27
C PHE A 123 -4.04 -17.28 -23.37
N ALA A 124 -5.14 -18.05 -23.38
CA ALA A 124 -6.27 -17.77 -24.26
C ALA A 124 -6.85 -16.38 -23.99
N LYS A 125 -7.35 -15.71 -25.04
CA LYS A 125 -7.95 -14.37 -24.95
C LYS A 125 -8.90 -14.23 -23.76
N LEU A 126 -8.62 -13.23 -22.92
CA LEU A 126 -9.42 -12.91 -21.74
C LEU A 126 -10.20 -11.62 -21.98
N THR A 127 -11.30 -11.47 -21.26
CA THR A 127 -12.12 -10.24 -21.27
C THR A 127 -12.48 -9.87 -19.85
N VAL A 128 -12.30 -8.60 -19.51
CA VAL A 128 -12.82 -7.97 -18.29
C VAL A 128 -13.83 -6.91 -18.69
N ASP A 129 -14.87 -6.72 -17.88
CA ASP A 129 -15.96 -5.80 -18.18
C ASP A 129 -16.34 -4.93 -16.99
N GLY A 130 -16.88 -3.74 -17.28
CA GLY A 130 -17.18 -2.75 -16.26
C GLY A 130 -17.93 -1.54 -16.80
N SER A 131 -18.35 -0.67 -15.88
CA SER A 131 -18.87 0.65 -16.23
C SER A 131 -17.75 1.61 -16.65
N SER A 132 -18.11 2.78 -17.20
CA SER A 132 -17.13 3.84 -17.52
C SER A 132 -16.28 4.26 -16.32
N ALA A 133 -16.84 4.24 -15.11
CA ALA A 133 -16.14 4.57 -13.87
C ALA A 133 -15.14 3.50 -13.42
N GLN A 134 -15.23 2.29 -13.99
CA GLN A 134 -14.41 1.14 -13.65
C GLN A 134 -13.30 0.85 -14.67
N LEU A 135 -13.11 1.70 -15.69
CA LEU A 135 -12.05 1.48 -16.69
C LEU A 135 -10.66 1.37 -16.05
N ARG A 136 -10.38 2.15 -15.00
CA ARG A 136 -9.15 2.02 -14.22
C ARG A 136 -9.08 0.69 -13.46
N ASP A 137 -10.17 0.26 -12.84
CA ASP A 137 -10.24 -1.04 -12.14
C ASP A 137 -10.00 -2.20 -13.11
N MET A 138 -10.56 -2.11 -14.33
CA MET A 138 -10.33 -3.07 -15.40
C MET A 138 -8.85 -3.12 -15.80
N ALA A 139 -8.19 -1.97 -15.92
CA ALA A 139 -6.76 -1.90 -16.21
C ALA A 139 -5.92 -2.56 -15.10
N HIS A 140 -6.16 -2.23 -13.83
CA HIS A 140 -5.47 -2.86 -12.70
C HIS A 140 -5.68 -4.37 -12.66
N HIS A 141 -6.90 -4.85 -12.96
CA HIS A 141 -7.17 -6.28 -13.05
C HIS A 141 -6.37 -6.96 -14.17
N ILE A 142 -6.24 -6.31 -15.33
CA ILE A 142 -5.38 -6.79 -16.42
C ILE A 142 -3.91 -6.84 -15.95
N SER A 143 -3.42 -5.77 -15.31
CA SER A 143 -2.07 -5.71 -14.74
C SER A 143 -1.83 -6.84 -13.75
N ASP A 144 -2.78 -7.10 -12.85
CA ASP A 144 -2.68 -8.16 -11.84
C ASP A 144 -2.56 -9.52 -12.51
N LYS A 145 -3.37 -9.78 -13.55
CA LYS A 145 -3.34 -11.04 -14.28
C LYS A 145 -2.04 -11.22 -15.07
N VAL A 146 -1.55 -10.18 -15.74
CA VAL A 146 -0.30 -10.21 -16.52
C VAL A 146 0.88 -10.43 -15.59
N TYR A 147 0.95 -9.67 -14.50
CA TYR A 147 2.00 -9.78 -13.49
C TYR A 147 2.04 -11.18 -12.86
N GLU A 148 0.89 -11.71 -12.44
CA GLU A 148 0.81 -13.06 -11.87
C GLU A 148 1.21 -14.13 -12.87
N THR A 149 0.81 -14.00 -14.13
CA THR A 149 1.16 -14.97 -15.17
C THR A 149 2.66 -15.03 -15.43
N ILE A 150 3.34 -13.88 -15.43
CA ILE A 150 4.77 -13.79 -15.73
C ILE A 150 5.61 -14.16 -14.48
N THR A 151 5.20 -13.70 -13.30
CA THR A 151 6.03 -13.80 -12.09
C THR A 151 5.65 -14.95 -11.17
N GLY A 152 4.44 -15.50 -11.29
CA GLY A 152 3.85 -16.44 -10.35
C GLY A 152 3.38 -15.80 -9.02
N ILE A 153 3.48 -14.48 -8.89
CA ILE A 153 3.09 -13.74 -7.68
C ILE A 153 1.82 -12.94 -7.97
N ARG A 154 0.81 -13.04 -7.11
CA ARG A 154 -0.43 -12.26 -7.25
C ARG A 154 -0.12 -10.75 -7.31
N GLY A 155 -0.64 -10.06 -8.34
CA GLY A 155 -0.48 -8.61 -8.49
C GLY A 155 -1.20 -7.82 -7.41
N ILE A 156 -0.71 -6.60 -7.12
CA ILE A 156 -1.24 -5.71 -6.08
C ILE A 156 -1.90 -4.44 -6.64
N PHE A 157 -2.09 -4.33 -7.94
CA PHE A 157 -2.48 -3.07 -8.58
C PHE A 157 -3.94 -2.70 -8.28
N SER A 158 -4.79 -3.71 -8.04
CA SER A 158 -6.17 -3.47 -7.58
C SER A 158 -6.28 -3.15 -6.07
N THR A 159 -5.17 -3.06 -5.34
CA THR A 159 -5.18 -2.73 -3.90
C THR A 159 -5.31 -1.23 -3.65
N LYS A 160 -5.51 -0.86 -2.39
CA LYS A 160 -5.72 0.52 -1.95
C LYS A 160 -4.75 0.90 -0.85
N LEU A 161 -4.58 2.20 -0.68
CA LEU A 161 -3.74 2.77 0.36
C LEU A 161 -4.56 3.69 1.25
N ILE A 162 -4.44 3.52 2.56
CA ILE A 162 -4.83 4.54 3.55
C ILE A 162 -3.57 5.26 4.03
N TYR A 163 -3.67 6.56 4.23
CA TYR A 163 -2.59 7.39 4.77
C TYR A 163 -3.15 8.61 5.51
N VAL A 164 -2.31 9.26 6.30
CA VAL A 164 -2.66 10.48 7.03
C VAL A 164 -1.93 11.68 6.44
N GLU A 165 -2.68 12.70 6.02
CA GLU A 165 -2.13 14.03 5.72
C GLU A 165 -2.17 14.89 6.99
N ALA A 166 -1.05 15.51 7.34
CA ALA A 166 -0.92 16.43 8.47
C ALA A 166 -0.57 17.84 7.99
N PHE A 167 -1.34 18.82 8.47
CA PHE A 167 -1.20 20.23 8.14
C PHE A 167 -0.89 21.02 9.41
N LYS A 168 0.02 22.00 9.30
CA LYS A 168 0.42 22.84 10.44
C LYS A 168 -0.40 24.13 10.58
N GLN A 169 -0.91 24.68 9.47
CA GLN A 169 -1.60 25.97 9.45
C GLN A 169 -2.77 25.97 8.44
N PRO A 170 -4.05 25.93 8.90
CA PRO A 170 -4.46 25.59 10.26
C PRO A 170 -4.04 24.16 10.60
N GLN A 171 -3.88 23.86 11.91
CA GLN A 171 -3.59 22.50 12.35
C GLN A 171 -4.79 21.60 12.04
N LYS A 172 -4.58 20.58 11.21
CA LYS A 172 -5.59 19.56 10.88
C LYS A 172 -4.94 18.29 10.36
N TYR A 173 -5.67 17.20 10.47
CA TYR A 173 -5.27 15.86 10.04
C TYR A 173 -6.37 15.26 9.19
N ARG A 174 -6.00 14.58 8.11
CA ARG A 174 -6.94 13.92 7.20
C ARG A 174 -6.56 12.47 7.02
N LEU A 175 -7.48 11.57 7.34
CA LEU A 175 -7.39 10.17 6.94
C LEU A 175 -7.87 10.06 5.50
N MET A 176 -6.98 9.68 4.61
CA MET A 176 -7.23 9.57 3.18
C MET A 176 -7.23 8.12 2.75
N ILE A 177 -7.93 7.82 1.67
CA ILE A 177 -7.85 6.54 0.95
C ILE A 177 -7.65 6.83 -0.54
N SER A 178 -6.80 6.06 -1.19
CA SER A 178 -6.58 6.08 -2.64
C SER A 178 -6.44 4.67 -3.19
N ASP A 179 -6.37 4.54 -4.51
CA ASP A 179 -5.76 3.36 -5.12
C ASP A 179 -4.27 3.30 -4.76
N ILE A 180 -3.65 2.14 -4.93
CA ILE A 180 -2.24 1.98 -4.55
C ILE A 180 -1.30 2.89 -5.35
N ASP A 181 -1.69 3.19 -6.59
CA ASP A 181 -0.99 4.13 -7.45
C ASP A 181 -1.19 5.62 -7.04
N GLY A 182 -2.05 5.87 -6.05
CA GLY A 182 -2.40 7.18 -5.52
C GLY A 182 -3.44 7.98 -6.31
N PHE A 183 -4.08 7.37 -7.30
CA PHE A 183 -5.26 7.89 -7.99
C PHE A 183 -6.53 7.69 -7.15
N ARG A 184 -7.62 8.36 -7.57
CA ARG A 184 -8.94 8.32 -6.90
C ARG A 184 -8.88 8.56 -5.38
N SER A 185 -7.97 9.44 -4.95
CA SER A 185 -7.83 9.80 -3.54
C SER A 185 -9.09 10.52 -3.02
N ARG A 186 -9.60 10.08 -1.87
CA ARG A 186 -10.76 10.68 -1.18
C ARG A 186 -10.54 10.75 0.33
N LEU A 187 -11.23 11.70 0.95
CA LEU A 187 -11.23 11.89 2.40
C LEU A 187 -12.13 10.83 3.08
N LEU A 188 -11.61 10.17 4.12
CA LEU A 188 -12.38 9.32 5.04
C LEU A 188 -12.79 10.07 6.31
N LEU A 189 -11.90 10.90 6.85
CA LEU A 189 -12.12 11.68 8.06
C LEU A 189 -11.19 12.89 8.07
N GLU A 190 -11.72 14.06 8.40
CA GLU A 190 -10.93 15.23 8.78
C GLU A 190 -11.10 15.49 10.27
N SER A 191 -9.99 15.78 10.96
CA SER A 191 -9.99 16.12 12.38
C SER A 191 -9.02 17.26 12.68
N ARG A 192 -9.29 18.00 13.75
CA ARG A 192 -8.34 18.97 14.32
C ARG A 192 -7.28 18.27 15.19
N PHE A 193 -7.52 17.01 15.53
CA PHE A 193 -6.66 16.19 16.36
C PHE A 193 -5.88 15.16 15.54
N PRO A 194 -4.72 14.68 16.04
CA PRO A 194 -3.96 13.65 15.36
C PRO A 194 -4.78 12.39 15.10
N LEU A 195 -4.57 11.81 13.90
CA LEU A 195 -5.07 10.50 13.52
C LEU A 195 -3.85 9.60 13.35
N LEU A 196 -3.78 8.49 14.11
CA LEU A 196 -2.57 7.67 14.17
C LEU A 196 -2.88 6.19 13.90
N SER A 197 -1.86 5.50 13.38
CA SER A 197 -1.82 4.04 13.22
C SER A 197 -3.08 3.45 12.59
N PRO A 198 -3.50 3.92 11.39
CA PRO A 198 -4.59 3.28 10.68
C PRO A 198 -4.20 1.85 10.30
N VAL A 199 -5.14 0.92 10.40
CA VAL A 199 -4.97 -0.48 9.99
C VAL A 199 -6.26 -1.01 9.39
N TRP A 200 -6.14 -1.67 8.25
CA TRP A 200 -7.26 -2.30 7.57
C TRP A 200 -7.74 -3.54 8.32
N SER A 201 -9.05 -3.77 8.34
CA SER A 201 -9.57 -5.10 8.62
C SER A 201 -9.17 -6.07 7.50
N PRO A 202 -9.00 -7.38 7.77
CA PRO A 202 -8.53 -8.34 6.77
C PRO A 202 -9.43 -8.47 5.54
N ASN A 203 -10.71 -8.13 5.68
CA ASN A 203 -11.68 -8.11 4.58
C ASN A 203 -11.74 -6.77 3.81
N GLY A 204 -10.93 -5.79 4.17
CA GLY A 204 -10.86 -4.49 3.49
C GLY A 204 -12.08 -3.57 3.68
N GLN A 205 -13.03 -3.90 4.55
CA GLN A 205 -14.27 -3.12 4.70
C GLN A 205 -14.19 -2.05 5.78
N ARG A 206 -13.27 -2.19 6.75
CA ARG A 206 -13.14 -1.31 7.90
C ARG A 206 -11.69 -0.87 8.09
N VAL A 207 -11.51 0.27 8.74
CA VAL A 207 -10.22 0.75 9.23
C VAL A 207 -10.32 0.97 10.73
N ALA A 208 -9.33 0.47 11.49
CA ALA A 208 -9.14 0.85 12.88
C ALA A 208 -8.05 1.94 12.95
N TYR A 209 -8.19 2.92 13.83
CA TYR A 209 -7.21 3.98 14.03
C TYR A 209 -7.35 4.60 15.42
N VAL A 210 -6.34 5.35 15.82
CA VAL A 210 -6.36 6.17 17.04
C VAL A 210 -6.78 7.60 16.68
N SER A 211 -7.70 8.17 17.45
CA SER A 211 -8.10 9.57 17.38
C SER A 211 -8.11 10.16 18.79
N PHE A 212 -7.90 11.47 18.91
CA PHE A 212 -7.95 12.21 20.17
C PHE A 212 -9.24 13.05 20.31
N GLU A 213 -10.24 12.80 19.48
CA GLU A 213 -11.52 13.53 19.51
C GLU A 213 -12.36 13.26 20.78
N ALA A 214 -12.11 12.15 21.47
CA ALA A 214 -12.75 11.85 22.76
C ALA A 214 -12.02 12.56 23.90
N ASP A 215 -12.52 13.73 24.31
CA ASP A 215 -12.02 14.49 25.47
C ASP A 215 -10.50 14.80 25.43
N ASN A 216 -9.93 14.98 24.23
CA ASN A 216 -8.49 15.14 24.00
C ASN A 216 -7.63 13.95 24.48
N LYS A 217 -8.23 12.77 24.64
CA LYS A 217 -7.55 11.53 25.04
C LYS A 217 -7.51 10.55 23.87
N PRO A 218 -6.44 9.73 23.76
CA PRO A 218 -6.37 8.73 22.71
C PRO A 218 -7.47 7.69 22.91
N ALA A 219 -8.25 7.47 21.85
CA ALA A 219 -9.29 6.45 21.77
C ALA A 219 -9.15 5.70 20.45
N ILE A 220 -9.42 4.39 20.47
CA ILE A 220 -9.39 3.56 19.26
C ILE A 220 -10.79 3.56 18.66
N TYR A 221 -10.88 3.84 17.36
CA TYR A 221 -12.11 3.77 16.58
C TYR A 221 -12.00 2.70 15.51
N ILE A 222 -13.13 2.10 15.15
CA ILE A 222 -13.32 1.36 13.91
C ILE A 222 -14.29 2.16 13.04
N GLN A 223 -13.93 2.38 11.78
CA GLN A 223 -14.75 3.07 10.80
C GLN A 223 -15.03 2.16 9.60
N ASP A 224 -16.29 2.10 9.19
CA ASP A 224 -16.70 1.46 7.95
C ASP A 224 -16.34 2.36 6.75
N ILE A 225 -15.68 1.77 5.75
CA ILE A 225 -15.10 2.53 4.62
C ILE A 225 -16.16 3.02 3.63
N ALA A 226 -17.27 2.28 3.51
CA ALA A 226 -18.34 2.57 2.56
C ALA A 226 -19.32 3.61 3.11
N THR A 227 -19.75 3.45 4.36
CA THR A 227 -20.77 4.28 5.01
C THR A 227 -20.18 5.43 5.83
N GLY A 228 -18.90 5.35 6.19
CA GLY A 228 -18.27 6.29 7.11
C GLY A 228 -18.72 6.14 8.57
N ARG A 229 -19.55 5.14 8.90
CA ARG A 229 -20.01 4.91 10.27
C ARG A 229 -18.83 4.58 11.18
N ARG A 230 -18.73 5.30 12.29
CA ARG A 230 -17.67 5.14 13.29
C ARG A 230 -18.19 4.48 14.56
N GLN A 231 -17.37 3.63 15.15
CA GLN A 231 -17.61 2.99 16.43
C GLN A 231 -16.38 3.17 17.32
N GLN A 232 -16.56 3.74 18.50
CA GLN A 232 -15.50 3.82 19.50
C GLN A 232 -15.29 2.43 20.13
N MET A 233 -14.05 1.96 20.11
CA MET A 233 -13.67 0.66 20.63
C MET A 233 -13.18 0.75 22.06
N THR A 234 -12.29 1.70 22.34
CA THR A 234 -11.74 1.95 23.68
C THR A 234 -11.62 3.44 23.95
N ASN A 235 -11.68 3.80 25.24
CA ASN A 235 -11.40 5.13 25.76
C ASN A 235 -11.03 5.03 27.25
N PHE A 236 -10.10 4.13 27.58
CA PHE A 236 -9.63 4.00 28.95
C PHE A 236 -8.72 5.17 29.34
N ARG A 237 -8.54 5.40 30.64
CA ARG A 237 -7.55 6.36 31.11
C ARG A 237 -6.14 5.94 30.63
N GLY A 238 -5.35 6.92 30.19
CA GLY A 238 -3.99 6.69 29.70
C GLY A 238 -3.93 6.43 28.21
N LEU A 239 -2.97 5.60 27.78
CA LEU A 239 -2.75 5.24 26.40
C LEU A 239 -3.83 4.27 25.90
N ASN A 240 -4.37 4.54 24.71
CA ASN A 240 -5.12 3.59 23.90
C ASN A 240 -4.56 3.67 22.48
N GLY A 241 -3.72 2.72 22.09
CA GLY A 241 -2.90 2.87 20.90
C GLY A 241 -2.65 1.59 20.11
N ALA A 242 -2.05 1.79 18.94
CA ALA A 242 -1.53 0.75 18.05
C ALA A 242 -2.49 -0.44 17.83
N PRO A 243 -3.69 -0.19 17.27
CA PRO A 243 -4.60 -1.28 16.92
C PRO A 243 -3.98 -2.20 15.86
N ALA A 244 -4.24 -3.50 15.97
CA ALA A 244 -3.86 -4.51 14.98
C ALA A 244 -4.93 -5.61 14.88
N TRP A 245 -5.47 -5.82 13.68
CA TRP A 245 -6.48 -6.85 13.44
C TRP A 245 -5.88 -8.25 13.44
N SER A 246 -6.60 -9.20 14.04
CA SER A 246 -6.31 -10.62 13.83
C SER A 246 -6.59 -11.01 12.37
N PRO A 247 -5.89 -12.03 11.82
CA PRO A 247 -6.09 -12.47 10.43
C PRO A 247 -7.54 -12.88 10.12
N ASP A 248 -8.26 -13.42 11.10
CA ASP A 248 -9.67 -13.81 11.00
C ASP A 248 -10.66 -12.61 11.09
N GLY A 249 -10.17 -11.42 11.43
CA GLY A 249 -10.98 -10.21 11.57
C GLY A 249 -11.90 -10.16 12.79
N GLN A 250 -11.79 -11.12 13.73
CA GLN A 250 -12.67 -11.21 14.90
C GLN A 250 -12.13 -10.46 16.12
N LYS A 251 -10.81 -10.25 16.18
CA LYS A 251 -10.12 -9.66 17.32
C LYS A 251 -9.30 -8.44 16.91
N LEU A 252 -9.11 -7.55 17.87
CA LEU A 252 -8.24 -6.39 17.77
C LEU A 252 -7.23 -6.45 18.90
N ALA A 253 -5.95 -6.58 18.57
CA ALA A 253 -4.86 -6.37 19.51
C ALA A 253 -4.59 -4.86 19.63
N MET A 254 -4.17 -4.40 20.80
CA MET A 254 -3.87 -2.99 21.07
C MET A 254 -2.97 -2.84 22.29
N ALA A 255 -2.34 -1.68 22.41
CA ALA A 255 -1.62 -1.30 23.62
C ALA A 255 -2.48 -0.38 24.50
N LEU A 256 -2.69 -0.76 25.76
CA LEU A 256 -3.41 0.06 26.74
C LEU A 256 -2.55 0.27 27.98
N SER A 257 -2.57 1.48 28.55
CA SER A 257 -1.92 1.76 29.85
C SER A 257 -2.92 1.89 31.00
N LYS A 258 -4.11 1.29 30.87
CA LYS A 258 -5.21 1.44 31.83
C LYS A 258 -4.89 0.87 33.23
N ASP A 259 -3.94 -0.06 33.30
CA ASP A 259 -3.52 -0.75 34.52
C ASP A 259 -2.14 -0.27 35.03
N GLY A 260 -1.67 0.91 34.59
CA GLY A 260 -0.41 1.51 35.03
C GLY A 260 0.54 1.77 33.87
N ASN A 261 1.29 0.75 33.45
CA ASN A 261 2.19 0.79 32.29
C ASN A 261 1.48 0.29 31.01
N PRO A 262 1.99 0.63 29.80
CA PRO A 262 1.49 0.06 28.55
C PRO A 262 1.70 -1.44 28.45
N GLU A 263 0.60 -2.13 28.15
CA GLU A 263 0.55 -3.59 27.99
C GLU A 263 -0.26 -3.95 26.75
N ILE A 264 -0.04 -5.14 26.22
CA ILE A 264 -0.80 -5.68 25.09
C ILE A 264 -2.10 -6.28 25.59
N TYR A 265 -3.19 -5.91 24.93
CA TYR A 265 -4.52 -6.46 25.13
C TYR A 265 -5.08 -6.96 23.81
N VAL A 266 -5.98 -7.94 23.90
CA VAL A 266 -6.77 -8.44 22.77
C VAL A 266 -8.24 -8.28 23.11
N MET A 267 -8.97 -7.59 22.23
CA MET A 267 -10.42 -7.39 22.33
C MET A 267 -11.13 -8.23 21.27
N ASN A 268 -12.16 -8.98 21.66
CA ASN A 268 -13.15 -9.48 20.70
C ASN A 268 -14.00 -8.31 20.19
N VAL A 269 -14.02 -8.11 18.87
CA VAL A 269 -14.64 -6.91 18.27
C VAL A 269 -16.16 -6.90 18.44
N LEU A 270 -16.80 -8.07 18.46
CA LEU A 270 -18.24 -8.20 18.61
C LEU A 270 -18.68 -8.10 20.07
N THR A 271 -18.10 -8.92 20.94
CA THR A 271 -18.53 -9.03 22.35
C THR A 271 -17.92 -7.96 23.26
N ARG A 272 -16.88 -7.25 22.77
CA ARG A 272 -16.06 -6.30 23.54
C ARG A 272 -15.30 -6.93 24.71
N GLN A 273 -15.27 -8.25 24.81
CA GLN A 273 -14.47 -8.95 25.81
C GLN A 273 -12.99 -8.59 25.61
N LEU A 274 -12.36 -8.09 26.67
CA LEU A 274 -10.97 -7.62 26.66
C LEU A 274 -10.11 -8.55 27.52
N THR A 275 -9.01 -9.04 26.95
CA THR A 275 -8.06 -9.93 27.62
C THR A 275 -6.69 -9.25 27.67
N ARG A 276 -6.05 -9.21 28.83
CA ARG A 276 -4.66 -8.74 29.00
C ARG A 276 -3.69 -9.86 28.58
N VAL A 277 -2.77 -9.58 27.68
CA VAL A 277 -1.82 -10.56 27.12
C VAL A 277 -0.45 -10.46 27.78
N THR A 278 0.01 -9.25 28.08
CA THR A 278 1.29 -9.03 28.76
C THR A 278 1.07 -8.45 30.16
N ASN A 279 2.00 -8.76 31.07
CA ASN A 279 2.01 -8.25 32.43
C ASN A 279 3.46 -8.15 32.91
N HIS A 280 4.09 -7.01 32.62
CA HIS A 280 5.48 -6.74 32.92
C HIS A 280 5.65 -5.25 33.23
N PHE A 281 6.59 -4.85 34.08
CA PHE A 281 6.82 -3.43 34.41
C PHE A 281 7.37 -2.57 33.25
N ALA A 282 7.66 -3.19 32.12
CA ALA A 282 8.22 -2.56 30.93
C ALA A 282 7.11 -1.96 30.07
N ILE A 283 7.46 -1.18 29.05
CA ILE A 283 6.51 -0.72 28.06
C ILE A 283 6.37 -1.82 27.00
N ASP A 284 5.18 -2.41 26.88
CA ASP A 284 4.82 -3.30 25.78
C ASP A 284 3.84 -2.56 24.84
N HIS A 285 4.21 -2.44 23.56
CA HIS A 285 3.51 -1.58 22.58
C HIS A 285 3.53 -2.18 21.16
N GLU A 286 2.80 -1.57 20.21
CA GLU A 286 2.84 -1.92 18.77
C GLU A 286 2.65 -3.41 18.45
N PRO A 287 1.54 -4.04 18.88
CA PRO A 287 1.30 -5.44 18.57
C PRO A 287 1.12 -5.67 17.07
N SER A 288 1.51 -6.86 16.60
CA SER A 288 1.23 -7.40 15.26
C SER A 288 0.95 -8.88 15.37
N TRP A 289 -0.08 -9.36 14.68
CA TRP A 289 -0.40 -10.78 14.63
C TRP A 289 0.59 -11.55 13.76
N SER A 290 0.86 -12.80 14.14
CA SER A 290 1.39 -13.80 13.20
C SER A 290 0.35 -14.10 12.12
N ALA A 291 0.81 -14.55 10.95
CA ALA A 291 -0.06 -14.84 9.80
C ALA A 291 -1.14 -15.90 10.11
N ASP A 292 -0.84 -16.84 11.00
CA ASP A 292 -1.76 -17.89 11.48
C ASP A 292 -2.65 -17.44 12.66
N GLY A 293 -2.41 -16.26 13.23
CA GLY A 293 -3.13 -15.73 14.39
C GLY A 293 -2.81 -16.42 15.73
N ALA A 294 -1.82 -17.32 15.79
CA ALA A 294 -1.46 -18.05 17.01
C ALA A 294 -0.58 -17.25 17.98
N SER A 295 0.10 -16.21 17.48
CA SER A 295 1.05 -15.40 18.25
C SER A 295 0.86 -13.91 17.99
N LEU A 296 1.36 -13.10 18.93
CA LEU A 296 1.55 -11.66 18.74
C LEU A 296 3.04 -11.32 18.85
N PHE A 297 3.52 -10.52 17.91
CA PHE A 297 4.78 -9.80 18.02
C PHE A 297 4.51 -8.41 18.58
N PHE A 298 5.39 -7.88 19.42
CA PHE A 298 5.22 -6.56 20.02
C PHE A 298 6.57 -5.93 20.36
N THR A 299 6.62 -4.60 20.39
CA THR A 299 7.79 -3.84 20.83
C THR A 299 7.83 -3.83 22.36
N SER A 300 8.97 -4.17 22.97
CA SER A 300 9.19 -4.07 24.41
C SER A 300 10.56 -3.49 24.74
N ASP A 301 10.64 -2.66 25.79
CA ASP A 301 11.89 -2.11 26.33
C ASP A 301 12.42 -2.88 27.54
N ARG A 302 11.88 -4.08 27.85
CA ARG A 302 12.32 -4.91 28.98
C ARG A 302 13.81 -5.30 28.97
N GLY A 303 14.46 -5.22 27.81
CA GLY A 303 15.90 -5.41 27.63
C GLY A 303 16.73 -4.13 27.65
N GLY A 304 16.15 -3.00 28.08
CA GLY A 304 16.78 -1.68 28.16
C GLY A 304 16.50 -0.77 26.96
N LYS A 305 16.61 -1.28 25.74
CA LYS A 305 16.19 -0.58 24.51
C LYS A 305 15.03 -1.32 23.84
N PRO A 306 14.17 -0.64 23.06
CA PRO A 306 13.08 -1.28 22.32
C PRO A 306 13.56 -2.40 21.40
N GLN A 307 12.96 -3.57 21.57
CA GLN A 307 13.22 -4.78 20.81
C GLN A 307 11.90 -5.49 20.54
N ILE A 308 11.86 -6.40 19.57
CA ILE A 308 10.66 -7.18 19.28
C ILE A 308 10.65 -8.45 20.11
N TYR A 309 9.51 -8.70 20.74
CA TYR A 309 9.18 -9.91 21.48
C TYR A 309 7.99 -10.59 20.81
N GLN A 310 7.88 -11.90 21.05
CA GLN A 310 6.74 -12.72 20.65
C GLN A 310 6.06 -13.28 21.89
N VAL A 311 4.74 -13.39 21.84
CA VAL A 311 3.93 -14.14 22.79
C VAL A 311 3.07 -15.16 22.05
N HIS A 312 3.12 -16.41 22.49
CA HIS A 312 2.23 -17.46 22.02
C HIS A 312 0.92 -17.40 22.81
N LEU A 313 -0.21 -17.20 22.13
CA LEU A 313 -1.47 -16.87 22.80
C LEU A 313 -2.06 -18.02 23.62
N THR A 314 -1.73 -19.27 23.30
CA THR A 314 -2.22 -20.43 24.06
C THR A 314 -1.41 -20.69 25.32
N SER A 315 -0.09 -20.63 25.25
CA SER A 315 0.80 -20.91 26.39
C SER A 315 1.14 -19.68 27.21
N MET A 316 0.91 -18.48 26.66
CA MET A 316 1.36 -17.19 27.20
C MET A 316 2.88 -17.08 27.35
N GLN A 317 3.64 -17.99 26.74
CA GLN A 317 5.09 -17.94 26.72
C GLN A 317 5.55 -16.73 25.91
N GLN A 318 6.52 -15.99 26.44
CA GLN A 318 7.08 -14.80 25.82
C GLN A 318 8.58 -14.96 25.59
N GLU A 319 9.07 -14.51 24.44
CA GLU A 319 10.50 -14.54 24.11
C GLU A 319 10.93 -13.36 23.25
N ARG A 320 12.22 -13.03 23.27
CA ARG A 320 12.82 -11.97 22.45
C ARG A 320 13.16 -12.53 21.06
N VAL A 321 12.82 -11.78 20.01
CA VAL A 321 12.99 -12.22 18.61
C VAL A 321 14.14 -11.48 17.89
N THR A 322 14.46 -10.25 18.31
CA THR A 322 15.43 -9.41 17.60
C THR A 322 16.71 -9.18 18.40
N PHE A 323 17.86 -9.36 17.74
CA PHE A 323 19.19 -9.23 18.37
C PHE A 323 20.19 -8.38 17.56
N ASP A 324 19.92 -8.11 16.28
CA ASP A 324 20.69 -7.17 15.46
C ASP A 324 20.07 -5.76 15.56
N GLY A 325 20.91 -4.75 15.79
CA GLY A 325 20.50 -3.38 16.02
C GLY A 325 20.22 -3.06 17.49
N ASP A 326 20.42 -1.79 17.84
CA ASP A 326 20.20 -1.30 19.20
C ASP A 326 18.78 -0.77 19.41
N TYR A 327 17.95 -0.74 18.37
CA TYR A 327 16.53 -0.43 18.43
C TYR A 327 15.77 -1.20 17.36
N ASN A 328 14.74 -1.96 17.77
CA ASN A 328 13.82 -2.66 16.88
C ASN A 328 12.38 -2.43 17.35
N ALA A 329 11.51 -1.91 16.49
CA ALA A 329 10.13 -1.56 16.83
C ALA A 329 9.18 -1.70 15.63
N ARG A 330 7.86 -1.56 15.87
CA ARG A 330 6.82 -1.53 14.83
C ARG A 330 6.85 -2.73 13.89
N ALA A 331 7.03 -3.93 14.44
CA ALA A 331 7.09 -5.13 13.63
C ALA A 331 5.79 -5.42 12.88
N ARG A 332 5.90 -6.01 11.69
CA ARG A 332 4.83 -6.52 10.84
C ARG A 332 5.26 -7.86 10.26
N VAL A 333 4.40 -8.86 10.36
CA VAL A 333 4.67 -10.19 9.81
C VAL A 333 4.23 -10.21 8.36
N SER A 334 5.05 -10.78 7.47
CA SER A 334 4.68 -10.96 6.07
C SER A 334 3.46 -11.90 5.93
N PRO A 335 2.64 -11.75 4.87
CA PRO A 335 1.46 -12.61 4.68
C PRO A 335 1.75 -14.11 4.66
N ASP A 336 2.95 -14.52 4.23
CA ASP A 336 3.40 -15.91 4.22
C ASP A 336 3.96 -16.41 5.57
N GLY A 337 4.03 -15.53 6.58
CA GLY A 337 4.51 -15.84 7.92
C GLY A 337 6.02 -16.02 8.05
N LYS A 338 6.82 -15.73 7.02
CA LYS A 338 8.26 -16.02 7.02
C LYS A 338 9.15 -14.85 7.43
N SER A 339 8.71 -13.63 7.19
CA SER A 339 9.51 -12.42 7.40
C SER A 339 8.87 -11.49 8.42
N LEU A 340 9.72 -10.84 9.22
CA LEU A 340 9.36 -9.79 10.15
C LEU A 340 9.95 -8.47 9.63
N VAL A 341 9.08 -7.61 9.08
CA VAL A 341 9.46 -6.24 8.69
C VAL A 341 9.34 -5.35 9.91
N MET A 342 10.33 -4.50 10.14
CA MET A 342 10.37 -3.64 11.31
C MET A 342 11.17 -2.37 11.05
N LEU A 343 11.05 -1.44 11.99
CA LEU A 343 11.93 -0.29 12.08
C LEU A 343 13.16 -0.70 12.90
N ASN A 344 14.34 -0.55 12.31
CA ASN A 344 15.63 -0.94 12.87
C ASN A 344 16.56 0.27 12.96
N LYS A 345 17.39 0.31 14.00
CA LYS A 345 18.53 1.23 14.09
C LYS A 345 19.74 0.48 14.61
N ARG A 346 20.90 0.80 14.04
CA ARG A 346 22.20 0.36 14.52
C ARG A 346 22.90 1.52 15.24
N PRO A 347 23.87 1.25 16.13
CA PRO A 347 24.63 2.30 16.79
C PRO A 347 25.20 3.32 15.79
N GLY A 348 24.91 4.60 16.02
CA GLY A 348 25.38 5.70 15.16
C GLY A 348 24.59 5.90 13.85
N THR A 349 23.52 5.15 13.59
CA THR A 349 22.68 5.30 12.39
C THR A 349 21.33 5.96 12.70
N THR A 350 20.56 6.27 11.66
CA THR A 350 19.15 6.64 11.80
C THR A 350 18.25 5.39 11.72
N HIS A 351 16.94 5.59 11.88
CA HIS A 351 15.95 4.54 11.72
C HIS A 351 15.75 4.20 10.24
N HIS A 352 15.84 2.91 9.93
CA HIS A 352 15.63 2.33 8.61
C HIS A 352 14.59 1.22 8.70
N ILE A 353 14.02 0.84 7.55
CA ILE A 353 13.19 -0.34 7.44
C ILE A 353 14.09 -1.56 7.21
N ALA A 354 13.88 -2.60 8.00
CA ALA A 354 14.57 -3.88 7.89
C ALA A 354 13.57 -5.03 7.76
N ALA A 355 14.02 -6.14 7.18
CA ALA A 355 13.33 -7.41 7.22
C ALA A 355 14.23 -8.47 7.87
N GLN A 356 13.68 -9.21 8.82
CA GLN A 356 14.31 -10.35 9.46
C GLN A 356 13.59 -11.63 9.03
N ASP A 357 14.33 -12.67 8.63
CA ASP A 357 13.77 -14.02 8.49
C ASP A 357 13.41 -14.56 9.90
N ILE A 358 12.16 -14.96 10.11
CA ILE A 358 11.67 -15.36 11.44
C ILE A 358 12.36 -16.63 11.92
N LYS A 359 12.70 -17.57 11.02
CA LYS A 359 13.27 -18.86 11.38
C LYS A 359 14.77 -18.76 11.65
N SER A 360 15.50 -18.05 10.79
CA SER A 360 16.96 -17.98 10.85
C SER A 360 17.48 -16.78 11.64
N GLY A 361 16.65 -15.76 11.87
CA GLY A 361 17.05 -14.50 12.49
C GLY A 361 17.88 -13.58 11.59
N ASN A 362 18.04 -13.92 10.31
CA ASN A 362 18.87 -13.13 9.39
C ASN A 362 18.19 -11.80 9.05
N LEU A 363 18.86 -10.69 9.37
CA LEU A 363 18.37 -9.35 9.16
C LEU A 363 18.99 -8.71 7.90
N ARG A 364 18.15 -8.04 7.11
CA ARG A 364 18.56 -7.18 5.98
C ARG A 364 17.94 -5.80 6.12
N ILE A 365 18.72 -4.75 5.85
CA ILE A 365 18.20 -3.38 5.72
C ILE A 365 17.62 -3.23 4.31
N LEU A 366 16.41 -2.69 4.22
CA LEU A 366 15.67 -2.51 2.96
C LEU A 366 15.76 -1.08 2.43
N SER A 367 15.58 -0.10 3.31
CA SER A 367 15.55 1.32 2.93
C SER A 367 16.92 1.98 2.97
N GLU A 368 17.06 3.07 2.19
CA GLU A 368 18.24 3.94 2.16
C GLU A 368 17.90 5.38 2.59
N THR A 369 16.64 5.62 2.94
CA THR A 369 16.13 6.91 3.39
C THR A 369 16.39 7.09 4.89
N ASN A 370 16.13 8.29 5.39
CA ASN A 370 16.40 8.66 6.78
C ASN A 370 15.11 8.94 7.53
N LEU A 371 15.09 8.58 8.83
CA LEU A 371 13.94 8.79 9.72
C LEU A 371 12.69 8.04 9.20
N ASP A 372 12.89 6.77 8.83
CA ASP A 372 11.81 5.94 8.32
C ASP A 372 10.86 5.55 9.45
N GLU A 373 9.56 5.52 9.17
CA GLU A 373 8.50 5.23 10.13
C GLU A 373 7.34 4.42 9.51
N SER A 374 6.62 3.69 10.36
CA SER A 374 5.34 3.02 10.05
C SER A 374 5.35 2.15 8.77
N PRO A 375 6.11 1.03 8.72
CA PRO A 375 6.05 0.11 7.60
C PRO A 375 4.70 -0.62 7.53
N THR A 376 4.24 -0.88 6.30
CA THR A 376 3.06 -1.68 5.96
C THR A 376 3.39 -2.57 4.75
N ILE A 377 3.04 -3.86 4.82
CA ILE A 377 3.41 -4.84 3.80
C ILE A 377 2.25 -5.02 2.82
N ALA A 378 2.55 -5.08 1.53
CA ALA A 378 1.57 -5.40 0.50
C ALA A 378 1.04 -6.84 0.70
N PRO A 379 -0.21 -7.14 0.31
CA PRO A 379 -0.82 -8.43 0.61
C PRO A 379 -0.20 -9.61 -0.16
N ASN A 380 0.61 -9.36 -1.20
CA ASN A 380 1.41 -10.39 -1.86
C ASN A 380 2.78 -10.64 -1.20
N GLY A 381 3.17 -9.83 -0.21
CA GLY A 381 4.47 -9.93 0.45
C GLY A 381 5.68 -9.57 -0.43
N ALA A 382 5.49 -9.00 -1.61
CA ALA A 382 6.59 -8.63 -2.51
C ALA A 382 7.09 -7.19 -2.28
N MET A 383 6.18 -6.31 -1.83
CA MET A 383 6.45 -4.90 -1.58
C MET A 383 6.02 -4.50 -0.17
N LEU A 384 6.58 -3.38 0.30
CA LEU A 384 6.11 -2.68 1.47
C LEU A 384 6.15 -1.18 1.23
N MET A 385 5.31 -0.45 1.96
CA MET A 385 5.30 1.01 2.00
C MET A 385 5.65 1.48 3.40
N TYR A 386 6.26 2.65 3.52
CA TYR A 386 6.63 3.28 4.79
C TYR A 386 6.61 4.79 4.64
N ALA A 387 6.61 5.54 5.74
CA ALA A 387 6.76 6.99 5.71
C ALA A 387 8.21 7.38 6.00
N THR A 388 8.68 8.46 5.40
CA THR A 388 10.05 8.96 5.56
C THR A 388 10.09 10.47 5.38
N ARG A 389 11.28 11.08 5.52
CA ARG A 389 11.48 12.52 5.30
C ARG A 389 12.28 12.80 4.04
N SER A 390 11.75 13.67 3.20
CA SER A 390 12.44 14.20 2.02
C SER A 390 12.16 15.70 1.87
N GLY A 391 13.21 16.51 1.67
CA GLY A 391 13.09 17.97 1.55
C GLY A 391 12.43 18.65 2.75
N GLY A 392 12.57 18.09 3.96
CA GLY A 392 11.96 18.60 5.19
C GLY A 392 10.46 18.29 5.35
N LYS A 393 9.85 17.53 4.43
CA LYS A 393 8.45 17.09 4.47
C LYS A 393 8.34 15.58 4.70
N GLY A 394 7.21 15.16 5.28
CA GLY A 394 6.83 13.74 5.38
C GLY A 394 6.33 13.21 4.03
N VAL A 395 6.91 12.12 3.55
CA VAL A 395 6.65 11.52 2.23
C VAL A 395 6.48 10.00 2.37
N LEU A 396 5.93 9.33 1.36
CA LEU A 396 5.82 7.87 1.38
C LEU A 396 6.95 7.20 0.56
N ALA A 397 7.62 6.26 1.22
CA ALA A 397 8.53 5.22 0.76
C ALA A 397 7.84 3.99 0.20
N ALA A 398 8.21 3.40 -0.94
CA ALA A 398 7.96 1.97 -1.18
C ALA A 398 9.24 1.22 -1.55
N VAL A 399 9.37 -0.01 -1.07
CA VAL A 399 10.54 -0.87 -1.29
C VAL A 399 10.12 -2.33 -1.43
N SER A 400 10.81 -3.10 -2.26
CA SER A 400 10.62 -4.55 -2.32
C SER A 400 11.25 -5.26 -1.11
N LEU A 401 10.72 -6.42 -0.71
CA LEU A 401 11.30 -7.19 0.41
C LEU A 401 12.71 -7.74 0.12
N ASP A 402 13.10 -7.78 -1.16
CA ASP A 402 14.46 -8.11 -1.59
C ASP A 402 15.39 -6.88 -1.70
N ALA A 403 14.91 -5.68 -1.35
CA ALA A 403 15.61 -4.39 -1.39
C ALA A 403 16.05 -3.89 -2.78
N ARG A 404 15.64 -4.56 -3.86
CA ARG A 404 16.07 -4.20 -5.23
C ARG A 404 15.28 -3.05 -5.82
N VAL A 405 13.99 -2.93 -5.48
CA VAL A 405 13.10 -1.88 -5.98
C VAL A 405 12.89 -0.83 -4.91
N LYS A 406 13.07 0.44 -5.26
CA LYS A 406 12.82 1.59 -4.39
C LYS A 406 12.04 2.65 -5.16
N ILE A 407 11.02 3.19 -4.51
CA ILE A 407 10.09 4.15 -5.08
C ILE A 407 9.92 5.25 -4.04
N LEU A 408 10.08 6.50 -4.46
CA LEU A 408 9.83 7.65 -3.60
C LEU A 408 8.57 8.36 -4.09
N GLN A 409 7.64 8.56 -3.17
CA GLN A 409 6.36 9.17 -3.44
C GLN A 409 6.31 10.56 -2.78
N PRO A 410 6.61 11.65 -3.53
CA PRO A 410 6.55 12.99 -2.98
C PRO A 410 5.10 13.37 -2.61
N PRO A 411 4.88 14.08 -1.49
CA PRO A 411 3.57 14.43 -1.01
C PRO A 411 2.99 15.54 -1.89
N LYS A 412 1.69 15.46 -2.21
CA LYS A 412 0.98 16.53 -2.92
C LYS A 412 0.88 17.80 -2.09
N GLN A 413 0.49 17.61 -0.82
CA GLN A 413 0.12 18.66 0.12
C GLN A 413 0.32 18.14 1.54
N GLY A 414 0.70 19.03 2.45
CA GLY A 414 1.00 18.65 3.83
C GLY A 414 2.14 17.65 3.96
N ASP A 415 2.33 17.14 5.17
CA ASP A 415 3.18 15.99 5.45
C ASP A 415 2.31 14.72 5.35
N VAL A 416 2.77 13.71 4.60
CA VAL A 416 2.10 12.41 4.50
C VAL A 416 2.79 11.40 5.40
N ARG A 417 2.00 10.60 6.12
CA ARG A 417 2.50 9.61 7.10
C ARG A 417 1.51 8.49 7.37
N GLU A 418 1.94 7.53 8.20
CA GLU A 418 1.13 6.42 8.69
C GLU A 418 0.43 5.63 7.57
N PRO A 419 1.17 5.12 6.57
CA PRO A 419 0.57 4.36 5.48
C PRO A 419 0.03 3.01 5.99
N ALA A 420 -1.09 2.59 5.40
CA ALA A 420 -1.68 1.28 5.60
C ALA A 420 -2.12 0.70 4.26
N TRP A 421 -1.41 -0.33 3.80
CA TRP A 421 -1.72 -1.06 2.57
C TRP A 421 -2.93 -1.96 2.81
N SER A 422 -3.89 -1.94 1.88
CA SER A 422 -5.08 -2.78 2.00
C SER A 422 -4.77 -4.27 1.80
N PRO A 423 -5.63 -5.17 2.31
CA PRO A 423 -5.67 -6.54 1.80
C PRO A 423 -6.09 -6.56 0.33
N PHE A 424 -6.09 -7.75 -0.27
CA PHE A 424 -6.79 -7.96 -1.53
C PHE A 424 -8.30 -7.73 -1.37
N PHE A 425 -8.92 -7.16 -2.39
CA PHE A 425 -10.37 -7.15 -2.54
C PHE A 425 -10.77 -8.34 -3.42
N ASN A 426 -11.87 -9.00 -3.06
CA ASN A 426 -12.46 -10.10 -3.82
C ASN A 426 -13.55 -9.58 -4.75
#